data_AF-A0A537SQD5-F1
#
_entry.id   AF-A0A537SQD5-F1
#
_cell.length_a   1.000
_cell.length_b   1.000
_cell.length_c   1.000
_cell.angle_alpha   90.00
_cell.angle_beta   90.00
_cell.angle_gamma   90.00
#
_symmetry.space_group_name_H-M   'P 1'
#
loop_
_entity.id
_entity.type
_entity.pdbx_description
1 polymer ?
#
loop_
_entity_poly.entity_id
_entity_poly.type
_entity_poly.pdbx_seq_one_letter_code
_entity_poly.pdbx_strand_id
1 'polypeptide(L)'
;EPLEAAGLAVERLDELTALAEYRNGGLLIDLGVIRPRAAIDPRVQHDVASELIVEWRALTVVLLDTLLDLVRAKLGLDARFALPQLLQGGTWSAGRKIARALRPPEGPPPIAVAADGTVF
;
A
#
# COMPACT_ATOMS: atom_id res chain seq x y z
N GLU A 1 3.79 -17.59 9.56
CA GLU A 1 3.62 -16.34 10.32
C GLU A 1 4.07 -16.59 11.79
N PRO A 2 4.49 -15.60 12.62
CA PRO A 2 5.04 -15.87 13.97
C PRO A 2 4.09 -16.57 14.95
N LEU A 3 2.78 -16.31 14.89
CA LEU A 3 1.76 -16.98 15.70
C LEU A 3 1.62 -18.44 15.25
N GLU A 4 1.61 -18.71 13.95
CA GLU A 4 1.62 -20.08 13.42
C GLU A 4 2.88 -20.85 13.85
N ALA A 5 4.05 -20.20 13.85
CA ALA A 5 5.30 -20.79 14.34
C ALA A 5 5.27 -21.09 15.85
N ALA A 6 4.45 -20.37 16.61
CA ALA A 6 4.16 -20.64 18.02
C ALA A 6 3.08 -21.71 18.22
N GLY A 7 2.55 -22.32 17.16
CA GLY A 7 1.53 -23.36 17.21
C GLY A 7 0.09 -22.85 17.32
N LEU A 8 -0.14 -21.55 17.12
CA LEU A 8 -1.48 -20.97 17.07
C LEU A 8 -2.03 -21.00 15.64
N ALA A 9 -3.27 -21.47 15.48
CA ALA A 9 -3.95 -21.40 14.19
C ALA A 9 -4.42 -19.97 13.90
N VAL A 10 -4.05 -19.43 12.75
CA VAL A 10 -4.56 -18.16 12.23
C VAL A 10 -5.51 -18.46 11.08
N GLU A 11 -6.80 -18.18 11.29
CA GLU A 11 -7.87 -18.50 10.34
C GLU A 11 -8.40 -17.25 9.64
N ARG A 12 -9.08 -17.44 8.49
CA ARG A 12 -9.77 -16.37 7.73
C ARG A 12 -8.87 -15.21 7.31
N LEU A 13 -7.62 -15.50 6.97
CA LEU A 13 -6.65 -14.51 6.48
C LEU A 13 -7.11 -13.80 5.20
N ASP A 14 -7.96 -14.46 4.42
CA ASP A 14 -8.56 -13.95 3.19
C ASP A 14 -9.70 -12.96 3.42
N GLU A 15 -10.23 -12.86 4.64
CA GLU A 15 -11.24 -11.86 5.04
C GLU A 15 -10.61 -10.54 5.53
N LEU A 16 -9.27 -10.48 5.66
CA LEU A 16 -8.57 -9.28 6.12
C LEU A 16 -8.43 -8.24 4.99
N THR A 17 -8.66 -6.97 5.33
CA THR A 17 -8.39 -5.81 4.46
C THR A 17 -7.11 -5.09 4.88
N ALA A 18 -6.66 -4.15 4.07
CA ALA A 18 -5.42 -3.41 4.28
C ALA A 18 -5.59 -2.41 5.42
N LEU A 19 -4.53 -2.26 6.22
CA LEU A 19 -4.42 -1.12 7.14
C LEU A 19 -4.16 0.16 6.35
N ALA A 20 -4.73 1.27 6.83
CA ALA A 20 -4.57 2.59 6.26
C ALA A 20 -3.18 3.20 6.55
N GLU A 21 -2.11 2.51 6.15
CA GLU A 21 -0.73 3.00 6.31
C GLU A 21 -0.16 3.60 5.02
N TYR A 22 0.73 4.58 5.17
CA TYR A 22 1.29 5.35 4.07
C TYR A 22 2.15 4.54 3.08
N ARG A 23 2.59 3.32 3.42
CA ARG A 23 3.52 2.55 2.57
C ARG A 23 2.82 1.85 1.41
N ASN A 24 1.51 1.66 1.47
CA ASN A 24 0.80 0.85 0.49
C ASN A 24 0.25 1.63 -0.70
N GLY A 25 0.11 2.96 -0.57
CA GLY A 25 -0.53 3.78 -1.60
C GLY A 25 0.40 4.31 -2.68
N GLY A 26 1.72 4.27 -2.46
CA GLY A 26 2.70 4.88 -3.37
C GLY A 26 2.68 4.27 -4.76
N LEU A 27 2.61 2.93 -4.83
CA LEU A 27 2.54 2.18 -6.09
C LEU A 27 1.34 2.59 -6.96
N LEU A 28 0.20 2.90 -6.34
CA LEU A 28 -1.02 3.28 -7.05
C LEU A 28 -0.90 4.67 -7.69
N ILE A 29 -0.14 5.58 -7.06
CA ILE A 29 0.21 6.88 -7.65
C ILE A 29 1.25 6.69 -8.77
N ASP A 30 2.28 5.90 -8.52
CA ASP A 30 3.37 5.60 -9.47
C ASP A 30 2.87 5.05 -10.81
N LEU A 31 1.89 4.14 -10.74
CA LEU A 31 1.30 3.52 -11.93
C LEU A 31 0.07 4.29 -12.45
N GLY A 32 -0.24 5.44 -11.85
CA GLY A 32 -1.31 6.33 -12.30
C GLY A 32 -2.72 5.76 -12.14
N VAL A 33 -2.91 4.80 -11.23
CA VAL A 33 -4.24 4.30 -10.80
C VAL A 33 -4.95 5.39 -9.97
N ILE A 34 -4.22 5.97 -9.02
CA ILE A 34 -4.63 7.20 -8.34
C ILE A 34 -3.91 8.36 -9.01
N ARG A 35 -4.66 9.41 -9.35
CA ARG A 35 -4.10 10.64 -9.95
C ARG A 35 -4.56 11.85 -9.14
N PRO A 36 -3.64 12.61 -8.53
CA PRO A 36 -3.98 13.87 -7.90
C PRO A 36 -4.60 14.83 -8.91
N ARG A 37 -5.66 15.54 -8.50
CA ARG A 37 -6.28 16.59 -9.35
C ARG A 37 -5.34 17.78 -9.56
N ALA A 38 -4.56 18.09 -8.52
CA ALA A 38 -3.52 19.11 -8.54
C ALA A 38 -2.15 18.46 -8.29
N ALA A 39 -1.08 19.05 -8.84
CA ALA A 39 0.27 18.55 -8.61
C ALA A 39 0.62 18.58 -7.11
N ILE A 40 1.21 17.50 -6.62
CA ILE A 40 1.70 17.38 -5.24
C ILE A 40 3.20 17.68 -5.26
N ASP A 41 3.64 18.63 -4.44
CA ASP A 41 5.07 18.85 -4.21
C ASP A 41 5.57 17.82 -3.18
N PRO A 42 6.41 16.84 -3.56
CA PRO A 42 6.86 15.79 -2.65
C PRO A 42 7.76 16.31 -1.51
N ARG A 43 8.18 17.59 -1.55
CA ARG A 43 8.96 18.23 -0.48
C ARG A 43 8.07 18.79 0.63
N VAL A 44 6.78 18.97 0.37
CA VAL A 44 5.82 19.48 1.36
C VAL A 44 5.32 18.30 2.18
N GLN A 45 5.53 18.37 3.49
CA GLN A 45 4.97 17.40 4.42
C GLN A 45 3.52 17.76 4.72
N HIS A 46 2.66 16.75 4.68
CA HIS A 46 1.24 16.88 4.98
C HIS A 46 0.91 16.26 6.32
N ASP A 47 0.09 16.95 7.10
CA ASP A 47 -0.44 16.42 8.36
C ASP A 47 -1.20 15.12 8.11
N VAL A 48 -1.05 14.17 9.03
CA VAL A 48 -1.69 12.84 8.95
C VAL A 48 -3.22 12.91 8.85
N ALA A 49 -3.83 13.94 9.44
CA ALA A 49 -5.27 14.17 9.42
C ALA A 49 -5.71 15.13 8.29
N SER A 50 -4.78 15.61 7.45
CA SER A 50 -5.14 16.43 6.30
C SER A 50 -6.00 15.66 5.31
N GLU A 51 -6.90 16.37 4.64
CA GLU A 51 -7.81 15.82 3.63
C GLU A 51 -7.06 15.00 2.57
N LEU A 52 -5.93 15.52 2.06
CA LEU A 52 -5.10 14.82 1.08
C LEU A 52 -4.64 13.44 1.56
N ILE A 53 -4.16 13.34 2.80
CA ILE A 53 -3.67 12.08 3.35
C ILE A 53 -4.81 11.11 3.63
N VAL A 54 -5.91 11.61 4.19
CA VAL A 54 -7.10 10.80 4.48
C VAL A 54 -7.72 10.24 3.19
N GLU A 55 -7.92 11.07 2.17
CA GLU A 55 -8.46 10.66 0.88
C GLU A 55 -7.56 9.61 0.21
N TRP A 56 -6.25 9.90 0.12
CA TRP A 56 -5.31 8.97 -0.51
C TRP A 56 -5.27 7.61 0.19
N ARG A 57 -5.30 7.59 1.52
CA ARG A 57 -5.32 6.33 2.30
C ARG A 57 -6.63 5.59 2.14
N ALA A 58 -7.76 6.28 2.17
CA ALA A 58 -9.07 5.67 1.94
C ALA A 58 -9.14 5.01 0.56
N LEU A 59 -8.67 5.71 -0.49
CA LEU A 59 -8.56 5.14 -1.84
C LEU A 59 -7.62 3.94 -1.87
N THR A 60 -6.48 4.03 -1.19
CA THR A 60 -5.50 2.94 -1.13
C THR A 60 -6.12 1.67 -0.55
N VAL A 61 -6.80 1.75 0.60
CA VAL A 61 -7.40 0.57 1.25
C VAL A 61 -8.40 -0.12 0.31
N VAL A 62 -9.33 0.64 -0.27
CA VAL A 62 -10.37 0.09 -1.16
C VAL A 62 -9.76 -0.51 -2.44
N LEU A 63 -8.75 0.14 -3.01
CA LEU A 63 -8.12 -0.32 -4.24
C LEU A 63 -7.25 -1.57 -4.04
N LEU A 64 -6.74 -1.82 -2.82
CA LEU A 64 -5.96 -3.01 -2.53
C LEU A 64 -6.80 -4.28 -2.55
N ASP A 65 -8.02 -4.22 -2.01
CA ASP A 65 -8.95 -5.35 -2.08
C ASP A 65 -9.29 -5.67 -3.53
N THR A 66 -9.56 -4.64 -4.34
CA THR A 66 -9.78 -4.79 -5.79
C THR A 66 -8.55 -5.37 -6.49
N LEU A 67 -7.34 -4.91 -6.13
CA LEU A 67 -6.10 -5.37 -6.73
C LEU A 67 -5.82 -6.85 -6.40
N LEU A 68 -6.17 -7.31 -5.19
CA LEU A 68 -6.01 -8.71 -4.78
C LEU A 68 -6.76 -9.64 -5.74
N ASP A 69 -8.02 -9.33 -6.01
CA ASP A 69 -8.85 -10.13 -6.91
C ASP A 69 -8.34 -10.09 -8.36
N LEU A 70 -7.89 -8.92 -8.83
CA LEU A 70 -7.30 -8.79 -10.16
C LEU A 70 -6.00 -9.60 -10.30
N VAL A 71 -5.14 -9.59 -9.28
CA VAL A 71 -3.89 -10.36 -9.28
C VAL A 71 -4.19 -11.87 -9.24
N ARG A 72 -5.14 -12.30 -8.40
CA ARG A 72 -5.59 -13.70 -8.36
C ARG A 72 -6.08 -14.16 -9.72
N ALA A 73 -6.98 -13.39 -10.34
CA ALA A 73 -7.52 -13.70 -11.66
C ALA A 73 -6.42 -13.74 -12.73
N LYS A 74 -5.49 -12.77 -12.70
CA LYS A 74 -4.42 -12.65 -13.70
C LYS A 74 -3.41 -13.79 -13.63
N LEU A 75 -3.13 -14.29 -12.43
CA LEU A 75 -2.09 -15.29 -12.17
C LEU A 75 -2.65 -16.69 -11.93
N GLY A 76 -3.98 -16.87 -11.91
CA GLY A 76 -4.63 -18.15 -11.63
C GLY A 76 -4.43 -18.61 -10.18
N LEU A 77 -4.41 -17.66 -9.23
CA LEU A 77 -4.23 -17.96 -7.80
C LEU A 77 -5.59 -18.11 -7.11
N ASP A 78 -5.63 -18.94 -6.08
CA ASP A 78 -6.80 -19.13 -5.23
C ASP A 78 -6.72 -18.29 -3.94
N ALA A 79 -7.67 -18.51 -3.02
CA ALA A 79 -7.79 -17.79 -1.77
C ALA A 79 -6.55 -17.90 -0.85
N ARG A 80 -5.67 -18.89 -1.07
CA ARG A 80 -4.42 -19.02 -0.29
C ARG A 80 -3.48 -17.85 -0.55
N PHE A 81 -3.54 -17.24 -1.74
CA PHE A 81 -2.89 -15.94 -1.96
C PHE A 81 -3.80 -14.85 -1.39
N ALA A 82 -3.45 -14.32 -0.22
CA ALA A 82 -4.23 -13.32 0.49
C ALA A 82 -3.53 -11.96 0.49
N LEU A 83 -4.20 -10.98 1.08
CA LEU A 83 -3.72 -9.60 1.10
C LEU A 83 -2.30 -9.45 1.69
N PRO A 84 -1.89 -10.15 2.77
CA PRO A 84 -0.53 -10.04 3.29
C PRO A 84 0.56 -10.35 2.24
N GLN A 85 0.34 -11.36 1.39
CA GLN A 85 1.28 -11.69 0.31
C GLN A 85 1.29 -10.61 -0.78
N LEU A 86 0.12 -10.04 -1.12
CA LEU A 86 0.03 -8.94 -2.06
C LEU A 86 0.74 -7.68 -1.54
N LEU A 87 0.59 -7.35 -0.26
CA LEU A 87 1.25 -6.20 0.35
C LEU A 87 2.77 -6.37 0.33
N GLN A 88 3.27 -7.53 0.75
CA GLN A 88 4.71 -7.77 0.83
C GLN A 88 5.38 -7.88 -0.54
N GLY A 89 4.79 -8.65 -1.46
CA GLY A 89 5.34 -8.87 -2.80
C GLY A 89 5.06 -7.70 -3.74
N GLY A 90 3.86 -7.13 -3.65
CA GLY A 90 3.37 -6.04 -4.48
C GLY A 90 3.77 -4.68 -3.96
N THR A 91 2.94 -4.08 -3.09
CA THR A 91 3.08 -2.66 -2.69
C THR A 91 4.42 -2.35 -2.04
N TRP A 92 4.99 -3.28 -1.27
CA TRP A 92 6.33 -3.12 -0.70
C TRP A 92 7.43 -3.47 -1.71
N SER A 93 7.63 -4.76 -2.01
CA SER A 93 8.83 -5.20 -2.74
C SER A 93 8.87 -4.68 -4.18
N ALA A 94 7.77 -4.83 -4.92
CA ALA A 94 7.67 -4.29 -6.28
C ALA A 94 7.53 -2.76 -6.26
N GLY A 95 6.73 -2.21 -5.34
CA GLY A 95 6.56 -0.76 -5.19
C GLY A 95 7.86 -0.01 -4.91
N ARG A 96 8.73 -0.51 -4.02
CA ARG A 96 10.05 0.10 -3.77
C ARG A 96 10.98 0.05 -4.98
N LYS A 97 10.94 -1.04 -5.76
CA LYS A 97 11.73 -1.15 -7.01
C LYS A 97 11.24 -0.13 -8.04
N ILE A 98 9.93 -0.02 -8.24
CA ILE A 98 9.30 0.92 -9.16
C ILE A 98 9.56 2.37 -8.71
N ALA A 99 9.35 2.68 -7.43
CA ALA A 99 9.61 4.01 -6.89
C ALA A 99 11.05 4.45 -7.11
N ARG A 100 12.05 3.58 -6.91
CA ARG A 100 13.47 3.88 -7.19
C ARG A 100 13.72 4.18 -8.66
N ALA A 101 13.08 3.43 -9.56
CA ALA A 101 13.22 3.65 -11.00
C ALA A 101 12.55 4.96 -11.47
N LEU A 102 11.37 5.29 -10.92
CA LEU A 102 10.59 6.46 -11.33
C LEU A 102 10.99 7.75 -10.60
N ARG A 103 11.44 7.66 -9.35
CA ARG A 103 11.81 8.79 -8.49
C ARG A 103 13.21 8.56 -7.88
N PRO A 104 14.30 8.67 -8.67
CA PRO A 104 15.65 8.53 -8.14
C PRO A 104 15.98 9.62 -7.09
N PRO A 105 16.94 9.39 -6.17
CA PRO A 105 17.82 8.21 -6.11
C PRO A 105 17.21 7.02 -5.36
N GLU A 106 16.42 7.25 -4.30
CA GLU A 106 15.95 6.18 -3.39
C GLU A 106 14.45 5.84 -3.53
N GLY A 107 13.73 6.52 -4.41
CA GLY A 107 12.29 6.38 -4.52
C GLY A 107 11.57 6.98 -3.32
N PRO A 108 11.72 8.30 -3.03
CA PRO A 108 10.99 8.92 -1.93
C PRO A 108 9.47 8.76 -2.12
N PRO A 109 8.68 8.84 -1.03
CA PRO A 109 7.23 8.78 -1.11
C PRO A 109 6.67 9.83 -2.09
N PRO A 110 5.64 9.51 -2.88
CA PRO A 110 5.00 10.50 -3.76
C PRO A 110 4.27 11.60 -2.99
N ILE A 111 3.85 11.29 -1.76
CA ILE A 111 3.20 12.22 -0.84
C ILE A 111 3.94 12.09 0.50
N ALA A 112 4.58 13.17 0.94
CA ALA A 112 5.31 13.18 2.19
C ALA A 112 4.34 13.41 3.36
N VAL A 113 4.36 12.51 4.33
CA VAL A 113 3.55 12.60 5.55
C VAL A 113 4.42 13.15 6.68
N ALA A 114 3.89 14.13 7.42
CA ALA A 114 4.45 14.57 8.69
C ALA A 114 4.14 13.52 9.77
N ALA A 115 4.95 12.48 9.86
CA ALA A 115 4.83 11.45 10.88
C ALA A 115 6.06 11.46 11.81
N ASP A 116 5.82 11.42 13.12
CA ASP A 116 6.85 11.32 14.15
C ASP A 116 7.03 9.89 14.69
N GLY A 117 6.33 8.93 14.08
CA GLY A 117 6.33 7.52 14.48
C GLY A 117 5.31 7.16 15.57
N THR A 118 4.55 8.13 16.08
CA THR A 118 3.46 7.89 17.05
C THR A 118 2.09 7.79 16.38
N VAL A 119 1.95 8.36 15.19
CA VAL A 119 0.72 8.32 14.39
C VAL A 119 1.03 7.72 13.03
N PHE A 120 0.27 6.68 12.69
CA PHE A 120 0.35 5.99 11.40
C PHE A 120 -0.46 6.69 10.35
#